data_AF-A0A348ZZF4-F1
#
_entry.id   AF-A0A348ZZF4-F1
#
_cell.length_a   1.000
_cell.length_b   1.000
_cell.length_c   1.000
_cell.angle_alpha   90.00
_cell.angle_beta   90.00
_cell.angle_gamma   90.00
#
_symmetry.space_group_name_H-M   'P 1'
#
loop_
_entity.id
_entity.type
_entity.pdbx_description
1 polymer ?
#
loop_
_entity_poly.entity_id
_entity_poly.type
_entity_poly.pdbx_seq_one_letter_code
_entity_poly.pdbx_strand_id
1 'polypeptide(L)'
;MAIRYEEATDDVRSLLDKVIADHFNELRNARIVPLFDSKKRMSGGQLILSSIMKPNELLRHFTKMEAGSDDGYDYVIILDKKGWDVLTDQDRVRLLRHELRHTFYDIEAEDNPYKLVDHSVSDFYEEIELNKEDPKWRQRATTMVGDIYEQEKEEAKEKRAKKGKRGRDGAREE
;
A
#
# COMPACT_ATOMS: atom_id res chain seq x y z
N MET A 1 0.95 18.29 12.86
CA MET A 1 0.74 17.86 11.46
C MET A 1 0.91 16.35 11.44
N ALA A 2 -0.09 15.58 11.00
CA ALA A 2 0.13 14.14 10.82
C ALA A 2 0.95 13.94 9.54
N ILE A 3 2.12 13.32 9.69
CA ILE A 3 2.97 12.91 8.56
C ILE A 3 2.15 11.88 7.76
N ARG A 4 2.11 12.03 6.44
CA ARG A 4 1.28 11.16 5.58
C ARG A 4 1.84 9.74 5.54
N TYR A 5 3.14 9.63 5.35
CA TYR A 5 3.83 8.35 5.24
C TYR A 5 4.54 8.04 6.54
N GLU A 6 4.49 6.79 6.95
CA GLU A 6 5.21 6.26 8.10
C GLU A 6 5.91 4.95 7.72
N GLU A 7 6.93 4.58 8.48
CA GLU A 7 7.61 3.31 8.28
C GLU A 7 6.67 2.14 8.55
N ALA A 8 6.72 1.13 7.68
CA ALA A 8 6.00 -0.11 7.93
C ALA A 8 6.68 -0.90 9.07
N THR A 9 5.88 -1.67 9.80
CA THR A 9 6.36 -2.50 10.91
C THR A 9 7.25 -3.65 10.42
N ASP A 10 8.05 -4.21 11.32
CA ASP A 10 8.90 -5.37 11.03
C ASP A 10 8.10 -6.60 10.58
N ASP A 11 6.85 -6.74 11.04
CA ASP A 11 5.94 -7.79 10.60
C ASP A 11 5.61 -7.67 9.10
N VAL A 12 5.42 -6.44 8.59
CA VAL A 12 5.18 -6.18 7.16
C VAL A 12 6.41 -6.57 6.35
N ARG A 13 7.60 -6.19 6.83
CA ARG A 13 8.89 -6.53 6.19
C ARG A 13 9.08 -8.04 6.14
N SER A 14 8.85 -8.73 7.25
CA SER A 14 8.96 -10.18 7.36
C SER A 14 7.97 -10.90 6.43
N LEU A 15 6.73 -10.40 6.32
CA LEU A 15 5.74 -10.96 5.41
C LEU A 15 6.13 -10.72 3.94
N LEU A 16 6.62 -9.53 3.61
CA LEU A 16 7.12 -9.19 2.28
C LEU A 16 8.27 -10.11 1.86
N ASP A 17 9.28 -10.29 2.73
CA ASP A 17 10.42 -11.16 2.47
C ASP A 17 9.98 -12.61 2.21
N LYS A 18 8.98 -13.08 2.99
CA LYS A 18 8.38 -14.41 2.78
C LYS A 18 7.70 -14.53 1.42
N VAL A 19 6.86 -13.55 1.05
CA VAL A 19 6.16 -13.55 -0.25
C VAL A 19 7.16 -13.53 -1.41
N ILE A 20 8.25 -12.76 -1.29
CA ILE A 20 9.33 -12.73 -2.28
C ILE A 20 10.00 -14.11 -2.37
N ALA A 21 10.38 -14.71 -1.23
CA ALA A 21 11.05 -16.00 -1.21
C ALA A 21 10.20 -17.14 -1.79
N ASP A 22 8.89 -17.09 -1.58
CA ASP A 22 7.93 -18.13 -2.00
C ASP A 22 7.52 -17.99 -3.48
N HIS A 23 7.50 -16.77 -4.04
CA HIS A 23 6.86 -16.51 -5.34
C HIS A 23 7.70 -15.71 -6.35
N PHE A 24 8.68 -14.92 -5.91
CA PHE A 24 9.42 -13.96 -6.75
C PHE A 24 10.93 -14.08 -6.53
N ASN A 25 11.50 -15.22 -6.93
CA ASN A 25 12.91 -15.52 -6.68
C ASN A 25 13.87 -14.52 -7.33
N GLU A 26 13.47 -13.95 -8.46
CA GLU A 26 14.16 -12.89 -9.19
C GLU A 26 14.29 -11.59 -8.39
N LEU A 27 13.41 -11.36 -7.41
CA LEU A 27 13.42 -10.17 -6.55
C LEU A 27 14.18 -10.36 -5.24
N ARG A 28 14.79 -11.53 -4.98
CA ARG A 28 15.51 -11.80 -3.72
C ARG A 28 16.63 -10.80 -3.42
N ASN A 29 17.20 -10.22 -4.45
CA ASN A 29 18.27 -9.22 -4.34
C ASN A 29 17.75 -7.78 -4.46
N ALA A 30 16.45 -7.60 -4.70
CA ALA A 30 15.84 -6.28 -4.84
C ALA A 30 15.74 -5.60 -3.47
N ARG A 31 16.13 -4.34 -3.39
CA ARG A 31 15.95 -3.52 -2.19
C ARG A 31 14.57 -2.91 -2.22
N ILE A 32 13.61 -3.53 -1.54
CA ILE A 32 12.21 -3.09 -1.48
C ILE A 32 11.90 -2.54 -0.09
N VAL A 33 11.39 -1.32 -0.01
CA VAL A 33 10.93 -0.74 1.26
C VAL A 33 9.41 -0.62 1.30
N PRO A 34 8.74 -1.25 2.29
CA PRO A 34 7.33 -1.01 2.55
C PRO A 34 7.15 0.26 3.42
N LEU A 35 6.15 1.07 3.07
CA LEU A 35 5.71 2.25 3.81
C LEU A 35 4.20 2.21 4.00
N PHE A 36 3.71 2.77 5.10
CA PHE A 36 2.28 3.00 5.30
C PHE A 36 1.87 4.40 4.84
N ASP A 37 0.75 4.51 4.11
CA ASP A 37 0.02 5.76 3.88
C ASP A 37 -1.13 5.85 4.89
N SER A 38 -1.08 6.87 5.74
CA SER A 38 -2.11 7.16 6.74
C SER A 38 -3.36 7.84 6.16
N LYS A 39 -3.35 8.18 4.87
CA LYS A 39 -4.45 8.88 4.21
C LYS A 39 -5.08 8.03 3.11
N LYS A 40 -6.41 7.99 3.12
CA LYS A 40 -7.25 7.42 2.05
C LYS A 40 -6.79 7.91 0.68
N ARG A 41 -6.43 6.98 -0.22
CA ARG A 41 -6.12 7.25 -1.62
C ARG A 41 -7.22 6.75 -2.54
N MET A 42 -7.56 7.56 -3.54
CA MET A 42 -8.51 7.20 -4.57
C MET A 42 -7.85 7.32 -5.95
N SER A 43 -8.14 6.40 -6.87
CA SER A 43 -7.81 6.50 -8.28
C SER A 43 -8.93 5.90 -9.11
N GLY A 44 -9.37 6.59 -10.17
CA GLY A 44 -10.47 6.12 -11.02
C GLY A 44 -11.78 5.86 -10.24
N GLY A 45 -12.01 6.56 -9.12
CA GLY A 45 -13.17 6.33 -8.25
C GLY A 45 -13.07 5.12 -7.31
N GLN A 46 -11.95 4.37 -7.35
CA GLN A 46 -11.70 3.23 -6.47
C GLN A 46 -10.69 3.56 -5.37
N LEU A 47 -10.85 2.92 -4.22
CA LEU A 47 -9.91 2.99 -3.11
C LEU A 47 -8.62 2.23 -3.49
N ILE A 48 -7.47 2.86 -3.25
CA ILE A 48 -6.16 2.24 -3.42
C ILE A 48 -5.69 1.73 -2.06
N LEU A 49 -5.57 0.40 -1.92
CA LEU A 49 -5.05 -0.25 -0.71
C LEU A 49 -3.53 -0.41 -0.74
N SER A 50 -2.94 -0.47 -1.94
CA SER A 50 -1.52 -0.60 -2.14
C SER A 50 -1.10 -0.02 -3.48
N SER A 51 0.16 0.37 -3.58
CA SER A 51 0.80 0.71 -4.84
C SER A 51 2.30 0.48 -4.73
N ILE A 52 2.90 -0.16 -5.73
CA ILE A 52 4.34 -0.18 -5.93
C ILE A 52 4.80 0.96 -6.84
N MET A 53 5.99 1.50 -6.58
CA MET A 53 6.64 2.46 -7.45
C MET A 53 8.15 2.24 -7.52
N LYS A 54 8.75 2.61 -8.64
CA LYS A 54 10.20 2.71 -8.81
C LYS A 54 10.64 4.12 -8.38
N PRO A 55 11.56 4.26 -7.41
CA PRO A 55 12.08 5.56 -7.05
C PRO A 55 12.88 6.17 -8.22
N ASN A 56 12.77 7.49 -8.39
CA ASN A 56 13.62 8.20 -9.33
C ASN A 56 15.07 8.29 -8.79
N GLU A 57 16.02 8.69 -9.63
CA GLU A 57 17.44 8.78 -9.26
C GLU A 57 17.69 9.61 -8.00
N LEU A 58 16.93 10.69 -7.81
CA LEU A 58 17.06 11.56 -6.65
C LEU A 58 16.65 10.83 -5.35
N LEU A 59 15.51 10.14 -5.34
CA LEU A 59 15.05 9.36 -4.19
C LEU A 59 15.98 8.19 -3.90
N ARG A 60 16.48 7.52 -4.95
CA ARG A 60 17.51 6.49 -4.84
C ARG A 60 18.76 7.04 -4.16
N HIS A 61 19.23 8.22 -4.60
CA HIS A 61 20.38 8.88 -3.99
C HIS A 61 20.18 9.19 -2.51
N PHE A 62 19.00 9.68 -2.12
CA PHE A 62 18.71 10.00 -0.72
C PHE A 62 18.51 8.78 0.19
N THR A 63 18.29 7.59 -0.37
CA THR A 63 17.99 6.38 0.40
C THR A 63 19.13 5.37 0.45
N LYS A 64 20.33 5.73 -0.05
CA LYS A 64 21.51 4.85 -0.10
C LYS A 64 21.89 4.30 1.28
N MET A 65 21.89 5.15 2.29
CA MET A 65 22.29 4.78 3.66
C MET A 65 21.31 3.78 4.27
N GLU A 66 20.01 4.08 4.19
CA GLU A 66 18.96 3.23 4.75
C GLU A 66 18.83 1.91 3.99
N ALA A 67 19.00 1.93 2.66
CA ALA A 67 18.98 0.73 1.83
C ALA A 67 20.23 -0.14 1.99
N GLY A 68 21.31 0.40 2.59
CA GLY A 68 22.60 -0.28 2.70
C GLY A 68 23.22 -0.60 1.33
N SER A 69 22.98 0.25 0.33
CA SER A 69 23.44 0.06 -1.04
C SER A 69 23.94 1.39 -1.63
N ASP A 70 24.83 1.30 -2.62
CA ASP A 70 25.32 2.48 -3.35
C ASP A 70 24.23 3.16 -4.20
N ASP A 71 23.06 2.55 -4.27
CA ASP A 71 22.03 2.75 -5.27
C ASP A 71 20.63 3.02 -4.68
N GLY A 72 20.49 2.98 -3.36
CA GLY A 72 19.21 3.16 -2.67
C GLY A 72 18.25 1.98 -2.86
N TYR A 73 16.95 2.24 -2.65
CA TYR A 73 15.90 1.26 -2.88
C TYR A 73 15.55 1.11 -4.36
N ASP A 74 15.33 -0.13 -4.81
CA ASP A 74 14.86 -0.47 -6.16
C ASP A 74 13.36 -0.24 -6.31
N TYR A 75 12.60 -0.54 -5.25
CA TYR A 75 11.15 -0.36 -5.20
C TYR A 75 10.70 0.19 -3.86
N VAL A 76 9.60 0.94 -3.89
CA VAL A 76 8.85 1.36 -2.70
C VAL A 76 7.44 0.81 -2.83
N ILE A 77 7.01 0.02 -1.84
CA ILE A 77 5.62 -0.43 -1.71
C ILE A 77 4.93 0.48 -0.71
N ILE A 78 3.83 1.10 -1.12
CA ILE A 78 3.00 1.95 -0.26
C ILE A 78 1.73 1.17 0.06
N LEU A 79 1.41 1.04 1.34
CA LEU A 79 0.24 0.29 1.84
C LEU A 79 -0.69 1.25 2.58
N ASP A 80 -1.99 1.19 2.34
CA ASP A 80 -2.96 1.91 3.17
C ASP A 80 -2.92 1.33 4.59
N LYS A 81 -2.52 2.14 5.57
CA LYS A 81 -2.31 1.68 6.96
C LYS A 81 -3.56 1.01 7.52
N LYS A 82 -4.69 1.69 7.36
CA LYS A 82 -5.96 1.25 7.91
C LYS A 82 -6.42 -0.04 7.24
N GLY A 83 -6.27 -0.11 5.93
CA GLY A 83 -6.51 -1.33 5.17
C GLY A 83 -5.64 -2.46 5.70
N TRP A 84 -4.34 -2.22 5.86
CA TRP A 84 -3.44 -3.24 6.39
C TRP A 84 -3.89 -3.76 7.76
N ASP A 85 -4.28 -2.88 8.69
CA ASP A 85 -4.67 -3.25 10.05
C ASP A 85 -5.91 -4.17 10.10
N VAL A 86 -6.84 -4.04 9.15
CA VAL A 86 -8.10 -4.79 9.14
C VAL A 86 -8.13 -5.98 8.17
N LEU A 87 -7.21 -6.02 7.21
CA LEU A 87 -7.12 -7.13 6.26
C LEU A 87 -6.69 -8.42 6.97
N THR A 88 -7.23 -9.53 6.49
CA THR A 88 -6.78 -10.86 6.91
C THR A 88 -5.35 -11.12 6.42
N ASP A 89 -4.61 -12.00 7.09
CA ASP A 89 -3.24 -12.35 6.65
C ASP A 89 -3.22 -12.90 5.21
N GLN A 90 -4.25 -13.65 4.84
CA GLN A 90 -4.41 -14.13 3.47
C GLN A 90 -4.58 -12.97 2.48
N ASP A 91 -5.40 -11.97 2.81
CA ASP A 91 -5.58 -10.81 1.93
C ASP A 91 -4.34 -9.90 1.90
N ARG A 92 -3.58 -9.81 2.99
CA ARG A 92 -2.27 -9.11 3.02
C ARG A 92 -1.27 -9.79 2.07
N VAL A 93 -1.21 -11.12 2.08
CA VAL A 93 -0.38 -11.89 1.12
C VAL A 93 -0.84 -11.65 -0.31
N ARG A 94 -2.15 -11.68 -0.58
CA ARG A 94 -2.70 -11.38 -1.91
C ARG A 94 -2.34 -9.97 -2.38
N LEU A 95 -2.43 -8.99 -1.48
CA LEU A 95 -2.09 -7.60 -1.73
C LEU A 95 -0.61 -7.45 -2.12
N LEU A 96 0.30 -7.99 -1.33
CA LEU A 96 1.74 -7.93 -1.63
C LEU A 96 2.08 -8.67 -2.92
N ARG A 97 1.53 -9.88 -3.12
CA ARG A 97 1.73 -10.64 -4.35
C ARG A 97 1.21 -9.88 -5.58
N HIS A 98 0.08 -9.19 -5.45
CA HIS A 98 -0.46 -8.35 -6.52
C HIS A 98 0.51 -7.23 -6.89
N GLU A 99 1.05 -6.51 -5.91
CA GLU A 99 2.00 -5.42 -6.17
C GLU A 99 3.32 -5.91 -6.78
N LEU A 100 3.86 -7.03 -6.29
CA LEU A 100 5.12 -7.57 -6.77
C LEU A 100 5.05 -8.09 -8.21
N ARG A 101 3.88 -8.51 -8.71
CA ARG A 101 3.72 -8.86 -10.13
C ARG A 101 3.85 -7.68 -11.08
N HIS A 102 3.71 -6.45 -10.60
CA HIS A 102 3.99 -5.26 -11.40
C HIS A 102 5.48 -4.96 -11.48
N THR A 103 6.34 -5.86 -11.02
CA THR A 103 7.80 -5.78 -11.18
C THR A 103 8.28 -6.73 -12.27
N PHE A 104 9.40 -6.38 -12.88
CA PHE A 104 10.06 -7.20 -13.88
C PHE A 104 11.57 -7.10 -13.72
N TYR A 105 12.24 -8.24 -13.87
CA TYR A 105 13.69 -8.33 -13.85
C TYR A 105 14.21 -8.53 -15.28
N ASP A 106 14.81 -7.49 -15.83
CA ASP A 106 15.42 -7.48 -17.14
C ASP A 106 16.88 -7.95 -17.06
N ILE A 107 17.13 -9.20 -17.47
CA ILE A 107 18.46 -9.81 -17.45
C ILE A 107 19.43 -9.14 -18.45
N GLU A 108 18.92 -8.43 -19.45
CA GLU A 108 19.71 -7.79 -20.51
C GLU A 108 20.01 -6.32 -20.22
N ALA A 109 19.48 -5.77 -19.12
CA ALA A 109 19.72 -4.39 -18.74
C ALA A 109 21.19 -4.15 -18.36
N GLU A 110 21.81 -3.13 -18.96
CA GLU A 110 23.19 -2.74 -18.67
C GLU A 110 23.34 -2.01 -17.32
N ASP A 111 22.24 -1.44 -16.81
CA ASP A 111 22.22 -0.56 -15.62
C ASP A 111 21.45 -1.17 -14.44
N ASN A 112 20.15 -0.87 -14.34
CA ASN A 112 19.26 -1.33 -13.29
C ASN A 112 18.26 -2.31 -13.91
N PRO A 113 18.37 -3.62 -13.58
CA PRO A 113 17.52 -4.67 -14.16
C PRO A 113 16.08 -4.63 -13.63
N TYR A 114 15.81 -3.90 -12.55
CA TYR A 114 14.49 -3.81 -11.95
C TYR A 114 13.62 -2.77 -12.67
N LYS A 115 12.55 -3.23 -13.32
CA LYS A 115 11.58 -2.40 -14.06
C LYS A 115 10.17 -2.55 -13.48
N LEU A 116 9.26 -1.66 -13.86
CA LEU A 116 7.83 -1.81 -13.57
C LEU A 116 7.09 -2.20 -14.84
N VAL A 117 6.09 -3.05 -14.68
CA VAL A 117 5.18 -3.47 -15.74
C VAL A 117 3.80 -2.91 -15.41
N ASP A 118 3.15 -2.34 -16.42
CA ASP A 118 1.76 -1.92 -16.28
C ASP A 118 0.82 -3.12 -16.30
N HIS A 119 -0.36 -2.94 -15.71
CA HIS A 119 -1.40 -3.96 -15.68
C HIS A 119 -1.71 -4.45 -17.09
N SER A 120 -1.54 -5.75 -17.32
CA SER A 120 -1.93 -6.43 -18.55
C SER A 120 -3.22 -7.23 -18.36
N VAL A 121 -3.88 -7.57 -19.47
CA VAL A 121 -5.03 -8.50 -19.44
C VAL A 121 -4.60 -9.88 -18.94
N SER A 122 -3.37 -10.31 -19.23
CA SER A 122 -2.81 -11.56 -18.74
C SER A 122 -2.67 -11.56 -17.21
N ASP A 123 -2.22 -10.44 -16.62
CA ASP A 123 -2.08 -10.28 -15.16
C ASP A 123 -3.41 -10.45 -14.45
N PHE A 124 -4.50 -10.01 -15.09
CA PHE A 124 -5.85 -10.18 -14.55
C PHE A 124 -6.29 -11.65 -14.53
N TYR A 125 -6.02 -12.40 -15.61
CA TYR A 125 -6.35 -13.83 -15.65
C TYR A 125 -5.52 -14.62 -14.63
N GLU A 126 -4.22 -14.35 -14.52
CA GLU A 126 -3.36 -14.96 -13.52
C GLU A 126 -3.82 -14.62 -12.10
N GLU A 127 -4.27 -13.38 -11.85
CA GLU A 127 -4.81 -12.97 -10.57
C GLU A 127 -6.08 -13.73 -10.18
N ILE A 128 -6.98 -13.97 -11.13
CA ILE A 128 -8.18 -14.79 -10.89
C ILE A 128 -7.77 -16.24 -10.62
N GLU A 129 -6.87 -16.79 -11.41
CA GLU A 129 -6.41 -18.18 -11.30
C GLU A 129 -5.74 -18.45 -9.95
N LEU A 130 -4.87 -17.55 -9.51
CA LEU A 130 -4.18 -17.64 -8.21
C LEU A 130 -5.11 -17.40 -7.00
N ASN A 131 -6.32 -16.90 -7.24
CA ASN A 131 -7.32 -16.60 -6.22
C ASN A 131 -8.66 -17.25 -6.51
N LYS A 132 -8.70 -18.44 -7.13
CA LYS A 132 -9.95 -19.15 -7.47
C LYS A 132 -10.95 -19.27 -6.32
N GLU A 133 -10.45 -19.46 -5.10
CA GLU A 133 -11.26 -19.56 -3.89
C GLU A 133 -11.94 -18.24 -3.49
N ASP A 134 -11.38 -17.09 -3.89
CA ASP A 134 -11.99 -15.76 -3.72
C ASP A 134 -11.54 -14.80 -4.84
N PRO A 135 -12.11 -14.91 -6.06
CA PRO A 135 -11.69 -14.08 -7.20
C PRO A 135 -12.04 -12.60 -7.01
N LYS A 136 -12.93 -12.28 -6.05
CA LYS A 136 -13.39 -10.92 -5.75
C LYS A 136 -12.75 -10.37 -4.48
N TRP A 137 -11.66 -10.97 -3.98
CA TRP A 137 -10.99 -10.57 -2.74
C TRP A 137 -10.67 -9.07 -2.74
N ARG A 138 -10.18 -8.52 -3.87
CA ARG A 138 -9.81 -7.10 -3.98
C ARG A 138 -11.03 -6.20 -3.84
N GLN A 139 -12.15 -6.56 -4.46
CA GLN A 139 -13.41 -5.82 -4.32
C GLN A 139 -13.92 -5.86 -2.88
N ARG A 140 -13.94 -7.05 -2.26
CA ARG A 140 -14.34 -7.22 -0.85
C ARG A 140 -13.47 -6.38 0.09
N ALA A 141 -12.15 -6.46 -0.07
CA ALA A 141 -11.17 -5.71 0.72
C ALA A 141 -11.37 -4.19 0.58
N THR A 142 -11.44 -3.70 -0.66
CA THR A 142 -11.61 -2.26 -0.93
C THR A 142 -12.95 -1.71 -0.45
N THR A 143 -14.04 -2.45 -0.60
CA THR A 143 -15.36 -2.07 -0.06
C THR A 143 -15.32 -1.98 1.47
N MET A 144 -14.82 -3.02 2.14
CA MET A 144 -14.74 -3.05 3.60
C MET A 144 -13.95 -1.86 4.16
N VAL A 145 -12.75 -1.60 3.63
CA VAL A 145 -11.91 -0.48 4.07
C VAL A 145 -12.56 0.86 3.71
N GLY A 146 -13.22 0.93 2.55
CA GLY A 146 -14.00 2.09 2.12
C GLY A 146 -15.11 2.45 3.13
N ASP A 147 -15.84 1.45 3.61
CA ASP A 147 -16.91 1.60 4.59
C ASP A 147 -16.37 2.11 5.93
N ILE A 148 -15.23 1.58 6.40
CA ILE A 148 -14.58 2.07 7.63
C ILE A 148 -14.22 3.55 7.50
N TYR A 149 -13.66 3.96 6.36
CA TYR A 149 -13.34 5.36 6.11
C TYR A 149 -14.58 6.26 6.11
N GLU A 150 -15.70 5.82 5.54
CA GLU A 150 -16.94 6.61 5.57
C GLU A 150 -17.55 6.65 6.97
N GLN A 151 -17.55 5.55 7.72
CA GLN A 151 -18.02 5.51 9.11
C GLN A 151 -17.28 6.52 9.99
N GLU A 152 -15.95 6.52 9.98
CA GLU A 152 -15.16 7.47 10.77
C GLU A 152 -15.40 8.93 10.37
N LYS A 153 -15.62 9.18 9.08
CA LYS A 153 -15.91 10.51 8.56
C LYS A 153 -17.26 11.01 9.06
N GLU A 154 -18.30 10.17 9.06
CA GLU A 154 -19.60 10.51 9.64
C GLU A 154 -19.50 10.72 11.16
N GLU A 155 -18.79 9.85 11.88
CA GLU A 155 -18.54 10.06 13.32
C GLU A 155 -17.82 11.38 13.61
N ALA A 156 -16.82 11.74 12.81
CA ALA A 156 -16.09 12.98 12.95
C ALA A 156 -16.99 14.20 12.70
N LYS A 157 -17.89 14.12 11.71
CA LYS A 157 -18.90 15.16 11.46
C LYS A 157 -19.86 15.29 12.64
N GLU A 158 -20.36 14.19 13.18
CA GLU A 158 -21.24 14.19 14.34
C GLU A 158 -20.56 14.80 15.58
N LYS A 159 -19.32 14.39 15.88
CA LYS A 159 -18.52 14.92 16.99
C LYS A 159 -18.33 16.44 16.85
N ARG A 160 -18.06 16.93 15.62
CA ARG A 160 -17.94 18.37 15.32
C ARG A 160 -19.27 19.11 15.50
N ALA A 161 -20.37 18.56 15.00
CA ALA A 161 -21.70 19.14 15.14
C ALA A 161 -22.12 19.26 16.61
N LYS A 162 -21.88 18.21 17.42
CA LYS A 162 -22.15 18.22 18.87
C LYS A 162 -21.31 19.27 19.61
N LYS A 163 -20.03 19.45 19.25
CA LYS A 163 -19.15 20.48 19.83
C LYS A 163 -19.59 21.90 19.46
N GLY A 164 -19.99 22.12 18.20
CA GLY A 164 -20.49 23.42 17.72
C GLY A 164 -21.80 23.84 18.39
N LYS A 165 -22.70 22.89 18.67
CA LYS A 165 -23.96 23.17 19.39
C LYS A 165 -23.70 23.58 20.85
N ARG A 166 -22.85 22.84 21.58
CA ARG A 166 -22.46 23.17 22.96
C ARG A 166 -21.78 24.54 23.09
N GLY A 167 -20.94 24.94 22.13
CA GLY A 167 -20.31 26.27 22.13
C GLY A 167 -21.28 27.41 21.83
N ARG A 168 -22.41 27.13 21.16
CA ARG A 168 -23.44 28.13 20.81
C ARG A 168 -24.46 28.32 21.92
N ASP A 169 -24.78 27.24 22.65
CA ASP A 169 -25.67 27.28 23.80
C ASP A 169 -24.98 27.93 25.02
N GLY A 170 -23.68 27.68 25.23
CA GLY A 170 -22.89 28.32 26.31
C GLY A 170 -22.52 29.79 26.07
N ALA A 171 -22.68 30.32 24.85
CA ALA A 171 -22.45 31.73 24.52
C ALA A 171 -23.73 32.59 24.55
N ARG A 172 -24.86 32.00 24.96
CA ARG A 172 -26.18 32.66 25.04
C ARG A 172 -26.62 32.93 26.48
N GLU A 173 -25.79 32.57 27.47
CA GLU A 173 -26.05 32.71 28.91
C GLU A 173 -25.19 33.77 29.61
N GLU A 174 -24.46 34.62 28.86
CA GLU A 174 -23.80 35.85 29.35
C GLU A 174 -24.38 37.09 28.63
#